data_AF-K1S1B1-F1
#
_entry.id   AF-K1S1B1-F1
#
_cell.length_a   1.000
_cell.length_b   1.000
_cell.length_c   1.000
_cell.angle_alpha   90.00
_cell.angle_beta   90.00
_cell.angle_gamma   90.00
#
_symmetry.space_group_name_H-M   'P 1'
#
loop_
_entity.id
_entity.type
_entity.pdbx_description
1 polymer ?
#
loop_
_entity_poly.entity_id
_entity_poly.type
_entity_poly.pdbx_seq_one_letter_code
_entity_poly.pdbx_strand_id
1 'polypeptide(L)'
;MLPKTVFETQQAETTIYNKVETLYEDRELAVIYKPEGLLSVPGKDAAQPSVYALMRRKYQEATGPLIVHRLDMATSGLMIIAKTEFAYHRLQKEFLNHRVQKKYVAIVCGKDKESCNRILKEAESGRGYISLPLMADFQTVHDRW
;
A
#
# COMPACT_ATOMS: atom_id res chain seq x y z
N MET A 1 11.79 -2.66 -34.87
CA MET A 1 11.30 -3.72 -33.96
C MET A 1 11.47 -3.22 -32.55
N LEU A 2 10.41 -3.15 -31.73
CA LEU A 2 10.53 -2.74 -30.32
C LEU A 2 11.20 -3.86 -29.50
N PRO A 3 12.04 -3.54 -28.50
CA PRO A 3 12.75 -4.55 -27.72
C PRO A 3 11.79 -5.40 -26.87
N LYS A 4 12.09 -6.70 -26.73
CA LYS A 4 11.29 -7.68 -25.97
C LYS A 4 10.95 -7.23 -24.55
N THR A 5 11.87 -6.49 -23.92
CA THR A 5 11.73 -5.91 -22.58
C THR A 5 10.51 -5.00 -22.45
N VAL A 6 10.10 -4.29 -23.51
CA VAL A 6 8.92 -3.41 -23.49
C VAL A 6 7.62 -4.22 -23.41
N PHE A 7 7.56 -5.36 -24.07
CA PHE A 7 6.38 -6.23 -24.07
C PHE A 7 6.22 -6.96 -22.74
N GLU A 8 7.31 -7.43 -22.14
CA GLU A 8 7.30 -8.09 -20.82
C GLU A 8 6.85 -7.13 -19.70
N THR A 9 7.33 -5.89 -19.71
CA THR A 9 6.92 -4.87 -18.74
C THR A 9 5.42 -4.59 -18.84
N GLN A 10 4.89 -4.24 -20.02
CA GLN A 10 3.46 -3.93 -20.20
C GLN A 10 2.53 -5.06 -19.77
N GLN A 11 2.93 -6.32 -20.00
CA GLN A 11 2.15 -7.48 -19.62
C GLN A 11 2.16 -7.70 -18.09
N ALA A 12 3.30 -7.47 -17.42
CA ALA A 12 3.40 -7.50 -15.96
C ALA A 12 2.61 -6.35 -15.29
N GLU A 13 2.64 -5.14 -15.84
CA GLU A 13 1.86 -3.99 -15.35
C GLU A 13 0.35 -4.24 -15.42
N THR A 14 -0.12 -4.75 -16.56
CA THR A 14 -1.53 -5.10 -16.75
C THR A 14 -1.95 -6.17 -15.74
N THR A 15 -1.06 -7.12 -15.45
CA THR A 15 -1.32 -8.20 -14.50
C THR A 15 -1.44 -7.70 -13.06
N ILE A 16 -0.61 -6.75 -12.62
CA ILE A 16 -0.70 -6.23 -11.24
C ILE A 16 -1.91 -5.32 -11.02
N TYR A 17 -2.31 -4.55 -12.04
CA TYR A 17 -3.51 -3.71 -11.94
C TYR A 17 -4.81 -4.51 -11.85
N ASN A 18 -4.88 -5.67 -12.51
CA ASN A 18 -6.05 -6.56 -12.41
C ASN A 18 -6.27 -7.13 -11.00
N LYS A 19 -5.26 -7.07 -10.12
CA LYS A 19 -5.37 -7.47 -8.71
C LYS A 19 -5.88 -6.36 -7.80
N VAL A 20 -6.05 -5.13 -8.29
CA VAL A 20 -6.58 -4.03 -7.50
C VAL A 20 -8.11 -4.09 -7.51
N GLU A 21 -8.70 -4.33 -6.35
CA GLU A 21 -10.15 -4.41 -6.19
C GLU A 21 -10.71 -3.10 -5.64
N THR A 22 -11.89 -2.67 -6.11
CA THR A 22 -12.64 -1.57 -5.49
C THR A 22 -13.69 -2.17 -4.55
N LEU A 23 -13.50 -2.00 -3.25
CA LEU A 23 -14.34 -2.59 -2.21
C LEU A 23 -15.52 -1.70 -1.83
N TYR A 24 -15.36 -0.38 -2.00
CA TYR A 24 -16.41 0.61 -1.79
C TYR A 24 -16.18 1.78 -2.74
N GLU A 25 -17.27 2.37 -3.23
CA GLU A 25 -17.23 3.57 -4.04
C GLU A 25 -18.52 4.38 -3.90
N ASP A 26 -18.37 5.68 -3.64
CA ASP A 26 -19.46 6.66 -3.71
C ASP A 26 -19.05 7.86 -4.59
N ARG A 27 -19.78 8.97 -4.55
CA ARG A 27 -19.47 10.16 -5.36
C ARG A 27 -18.13 10.80 -4.98
N GLU A 28 -17.75 10.76 -3.71
CA GLU A 28 -16.67 11.52 -3.12
C GLU A 28 -15.37 10.72 -2.97
N LEU A 29 -15.46 9.42 -2.70
CA LEU A 29 -14.31 8.56 -2.47
C LEU A 29 -14.51 7.12 -2.95
N ALA A 30 -13.41 6.38 -3.01
CA ALA A 30 -13.40 4.94 -3.15
C ALA A 30 -12.48 4.32 -2.09
N VAL A 31 -12.77 3.08 -1.68
CA VAL A 31 -11.86 2.23 -0.92
C VAL A 31 -11.43 1.08 -1.81
N ILE A 32 -10.13 0.91 -1.96
CA ILE A 32 -9.54 -0.15 -2.77
C ILE A 32 -8.76 -1.14 -1.90
N TYR A 33 -8.64 -2.38 -2.38
CA TYR A 33 -7.62 -3.30 -1.94
C TYR A 33 -6.40 -3.16 -2.84
N LYS A 34 -5.28 -2.68 -2.28
CA LYS A 34 -3.98 -2.62 -2.95
C LYS A 34 -3.25 -3.94 -2.74
N PRO A 35 -2.79 -4.64 -3.79
CA PRO A 35 -1.93 -5.82 -3.64
C PRO A 35 -0.51 -5.45 -3.20
N GLU A 36 0.26 -6.38 -2.64
CA GLU A 36 1.70 -6.18 -2.46
C GLU A 36 2.42 -6.05 -3.82
N GLY A 37 3.60 -5.43 -3.81
CA GLY A 37 4.41 -5.19 -5.01
C GLY A 37 3.98 -3.98 -5.84
N LEU A 38 2.80 -3.39 -5.58
CA LEU A 38 2.36 -2.16 -6.25
C LEU A 38 2.81 -0.93 -5.44
N LEU A 39 3.21 0.16 -6.10
CA LEU A 39 3.50 1.42 -5.39
C LEU A 39 2.21 2.19 -5.07
N SER A 40 2.17 2.91 -3.94
CA SER A 40 1.04 3.83 -3.66
C SER A 40 1.06 5.06 -4.58
N VAL A 41 2.24 5.65 -4.79
CA VAL A 41 2.50 6.82 -5.63
C VAL A 41 3.71 6.51 -6.54
N PRO A 42 3.90 7.20 -7.67
CA PRO A 42 5.04 6.96 -8.54
C PRO A 42 6.37 7.08 -7.79
N GLY A 43 7.31 6.19 -8.11
CA GLY A 43 8.66 6.19 -7.56
C GLY A 43 9.58 7.21 -8.23
N LYS A 44 10.90 6.99 -8.15
CA LYS A 44 11.88 7.78 -8.90
C LYS A 44 11.67 7.66 -10.41
N ASP A 45 11.34 6.45 -10.85
CA ASP A 45 10.88 6.19 -12.21
C ASP A 45 9.36 6.32 -12.27
N ALA A 46 8.89 7.37 -12.93
CA ALA A 46 7.46 7.65 -13.06
C ALA A 46 6.73 6.62 -13.93
N ALA A 47 7.45 5.81 -14.72
CA ALA A 47 6.88 4.73 -15.51
C ALA A 47 6.44 3.55 -14.64
N GLN A 48 6.99 3.41 -13.43
CA GLN A 48 6.64 2.29 -12.55
C GLN A 48 5.15 2.31 -12.16
N PRO A 49 4.49 1.14 -12.19
CA PRO A 49 3.09 1.02 -11.78
C PRO A 49 2.84 1.54 -10.38
N SER A 50 1.84 2.41 -10.26
CA SER A 50 1.32 2.86 -8.96
C SER A 50 -0.20 2.87 -8.91
N VAL A 51 -0.74 2.82 -7.70
CA VAL A 51 -2.17 3.07 -7.40
C VAL A 51 -2.57 4.43 -7.94
N TYR A 52 -1.76 5.48 -7.73
CA TYR A 52 -2.02 6.80 -8.30
C TYR A 52 -2.24 6.75 -9.82
N ALA A 53 -1.33 6.14 -10.58
CA ALA A 53 -1.44 6.06 -12.04
C ALA A 53 -2.70 5.28 -12.48
N LEU A 54 -3.02 4.18 -11.80
CA LEU A 54 -4.24 3.41 -12.06
C LEU A 54 -5.52 4.23 -11.78
N MET A 55 -5.59 4.83 -10.59
CA MET A 55 -6.78 5.57 -10.15
C MET A 55 -6.99 6.86 -10.93
N ARG A 56 -5.92 7.53 -11.35
CA ARG A 56 -6.01 8.71 -12.22
C ARG A 56 -6.56 8.37 -13.60
N ARG A 57 -6.21 7.20 -14.14
CA ARG A 57 -6.82 6.69 -15.39
C ARG A 57 -8.28 6.29 -15.21
N LYS A 58 -8.63 5.68 -14.07
CA LYS A 58 -10.00 5.24 -13.76
C LYS A 58 -10.95 6.41 -13.47
N TYR A 59 -10.49 7.42 -12.74
CA TYR A 59 -11.31 8.56 -12.29
C TYR A 59 -10.84 9.87 -12.97
N GLN A 60 -11.12 9.99 -14.26
CA GLN A 60 -10.68 11.14 -15.07
C GLN A 60 -11.32 12.47 -14.60
N GLU A 61 -12.55 12.40 -14.10
CA GLU A 61 -13.31 13.54 -13.56
C GLU A 61 -12.95 13.90 -12.11
N ALA A 62 -12.00 13.19 -11.49
CA ALA A 62 -11.62 13.46 -10.11
C ALA A 62 -10.92 14.81 -9.97
N THR A 63 -11.48 15.71 -9.17
CA THR A 63 -10.93 17.05 -8.92
C THR A 63 -9.80 17.04 -7.90
N GLY A 64 -9.73 16.01 -7.04
CA GLY A 64 -8.73 15.90 -6.00
C GLY A 64 -7.41 15.23 -6.43
N PRO A 65 -6.36 15.30 -5.59
CA PRO A 65 -5.11 14.56 -5.79
C PRO A 65 -5.21 13.02 -5.68
N LEU A 66 -6.39 12.47 -5.33
CA LEU A 66 -6.68 11.05 -5.12
C LEU A 66 -6.03 10.44 -3.87
N ILE A 67 -4.72 10.58 -3.69
CA ILE A 67 -3.97 9.84 -2.67
C ILE A 67 -3.86 10.65 -1.38
N VAL A 68 -4.60 10.24 -0.35
CA VAL A 68 -4.60 10.90 0.98
C VAL A 68 -3.70 10.20 2.00
N HIS A 69 -3.35 8.94 1.77
CA HIS A 69 -2.44 8.15 2.61
C HIS A 69 -1.73 7.09 1.75
N ARG A 70 -0.70 6.44 2.30
CA ARG A 70 0.14 5.49 1.56
C ARG A 70 0.29 4.19 2.34
N LEU A 71 0.39 3.10 1.60
CA LEU A 71 0.99 1.84 2.03
C LEU A 71 2.34 1.67 1.33
N ASP A 72 3.30 1.04 2.01
CA ASP A 72 4.57 0.67 1.40
C ASP A 72 4.37 -0.31 0.25
N MET A 73 5.36 -0.43 -0.63
CA MET A 73 5.29 -1.30 -1.81
C MET A 73 4.96 -2.75 -1.44
N ALA A 74 5.66 -3.28 -0.43
CA ALA A 74 5.50 -4.64 0.08
C ALA A 74 4.22 -4.85 0.93
N THR A 75 3.48 -3.79 1.23
CA THR A 75 2.29 -3.86 2.07
C THR A 75 1.03 -3.91 1.21
N SER A 76 0.25 -4.97 1.37
CA SER A 76 -1.11 -5.06 0.82
C SER A 76 -2.15 -4.49 1.79
N GLY A 77 -3.36 -4.21 1.28
CA GLY A 77 -4.50 -3.85 2.11
C GLY A 77 -5.24 -2.61 1.65
N LEU A 78 -6.00 -2.02 2.58
CA LEU A 78 -6.99 -0.99 2.28
C LEU A 78 -6.34 0.37 2.02
N MET A 79 -6.72 1.00 0.91
CA MET A 79 -6.40 2.40 0.62
C MET A 79 -7.65 3.20 0.28
N ILE A 80 -7.67 4.47 0.71
CA ILE A 80 -8.76 5.40 0.43
C ILE A 80 -8.32 6.32 -0.70
N ILE A 81 -9.16 6.45 -1.71
CA ILE A 81 -8.98 7.29 -2.89
C ILE A 81 -9.99 8.44 -2.82
N ALA A 82 -9.53 9.66 -2.64
CA ALA A 82 -10.38 10.86 -2.56
C ALA A 82 -10.65 11.42 -3.96
N LYS A 83 -11.84 11.20 -4.51
CA LYS A 83 -12.21 11.63 -5.87
C LYS A 83 -12.49 13.12 -5.96
N THR A 84 -12.91 13.76 -4.86
CA THR A 84 -13.14 15.20 -4.81
C THR A 84 -12.11 15.90 -3.93
N GLU A 85 -11.80 17.17 -4.25
CA GLU A 85 -10.97 18.04 -3.43
C GLU A 85 -11.52 18.21 -2.00
N PHE A 86 -12.85 18.30 -1.88
CA PHE A 86 -13.53 18.35 -0.58
C PHE A 86 -13.23 17.12 0.29
N ALA A 87 -13.39 15.91 -0.27
CA ALA A 87 -13.09 14.67 0.43
C ALA A 87 -11.60 14.59 0.79
N TYR A 88 -10.72 15.01 -0.12
CA TYR A 88 -9.28 15.01 0.08
C TYR A 88 -8.86 15.81 1.31
N HIS A 89 -9.30 17.07 1.43
CA HIS A 89 -8.94 17.92 2.57
C HIS A 89 -9.53 17.43 3.90
N ARG A 90 -10.76 16.90 3.87
CA ARG A 90 -11.38 16.31 5.07
C ARG A 90 -10.59 15.10 5.54
N LEU A 91 -10.30 14.17 4.63
CA LEU A 91 -9.54 12.96 4.94
C LEU A 91 -8.13 13.30 5.42
N GLN A 92 -7.44 14.27 4.79
CA GLN A 92 -6.15 14.75 5.29
C GLN A 92 -6.24 15.22 6.74
N LYS A 93 -7.28 15.99 7.10
CA LYS A 93 -7.50 16.44 8.48
C LYS A 93 -7.80 15.27 9.43
N GLU A 94 -8.55 14.25 8.99
CA GLU A 94 -8.78 13.04 9.79
C GLU A 94 -7.48 12.26 10.04
N PHE A 95 -6.61 12.12 9.03
CA PHE A 95 -5.30 11.48 9.16
C PHE A 95 -4.35 12.28 10.06
N LEU A 96 -4.28 13.60 9.86
CA LEU A 96 -3.44 14.51 10.65
C LEU A 96 -3.82 14.50 12.13
N ASN A 97 -5.13 14.46 12.42
CA ASN A 97 -5.63 14.45 13.79
C ASN A 97 -5.69 13.03 14.40
N HIS A 98 -5.09 12.02 13.76
CA HIS A 98 -5.08 10.63 14.23
C HIS A 98 -6.47 10.04 14.52
N ARG A 99 -7.53 10.51 13.84
CA ARG A 99 -8.91 10.03 14.00
C ARG A 99 -9.21 8.79 13.16
N VAL A 100 -8.41 8.54 12.13
CA VAL A 100 -8.49 7.31 11.33
C VAL A 100 -7.84 6.15 12.08
N GLN A 101 -8.64 5.19 12.50
CA GLN A 101 -8.16 3.95 13.09
C GLN A 101 -7.73 2.97 11.99
N LYS A 102 -6.51 2.45 12.11
CA LYS A 102 -5.92 1.48 11.17
C LYS A 102 -5.58 0.21 11.92
N LYS A 103 -5.91 -0.95 11.34
CA LYS A 103 -5.56 -2.26 11.87
C LYS A 103 -4.79 -3.02 10.80
N TYR A 104 -3.70 -3.64 11.20
CA TYR A 104 -2.83 -4.44 10.34
C TYR A 104 -2.74 -5.85 10.88
N VAL A 105 -2.63 -6.82 9.97
CA VAL A 105 -2.31 -8.20 10.30
C VAL A 105 -0.90 -8.45 9.77
N ALA A 106 -0.05 -9.02 10.62
CA ALA A 106 1.33 -9.34 10.28
C ALA A 106 1.75 -10.63 10.97
N ILE A 107 2.65 -11.36 10.33
CA ILE A 107 3.41 -12.45 10.95
C ILE A 107 4.72 -11.83 11.42
N VAL A 108 5.06 -12.04 12.69
CA VAL A 108 6.24 -11.43 13.32
C VAL A 108 7.15 -12.54 13.83
N CYS A 109 8.45 -12.42 13.54
CA CYS A 109 9.50 -13.28 14.07
C CYS A 109 10.47 -12.43 14.91
N GLY A 110 10.91 -12.96 16.06
CA GLY A 110 11.95 -12.32 16.84
C GLY A 110 13.34 -12.64 16.29
N LYS A 111 14.24 -11.66 16.31
CA LYS A 111 15.64 -11.84 15.86
C LYS A 111 16.43 -12.80 16.76
N ASP A 112 16.05 -12.87 18.03
CA ASP A 112 16.63 -13.72 19.05
C ASP A 112 15.56 -14.23 20.01
N LYS A 113 15.96 -15.15 20.90
CA LYS A 113 15.06 -15.79 21.86
C LYS A 113 14.39 -14.78 22.80
N GLU A 114 15.09 -13.72 23.19
CA GLU A 114 14.54 -12.67 24.07
C GLU A 114 13.43 -11.88 23.36
N SER A 115 13.65 -11.51 22.10
CA SER A 115 12.68 -10.83 21.25
C SER A 115 11.45 -11.70 21.00
N CYS A 116 11.65 -12.99 20.71
CA CYS A 116 10.54 -13.95 20.58
C CYS A 116 9.72 -14.03 21.87
N ASN A 117 10.36 -14.16 23.03
CA ASN A 117 9.66 -14.22 24.32
C ASN A 117 8.85 -12.94 24.60
N ARG A 118 9.38 -11.76 24.24
CA ARG A 118 8.67 -10.49 24.37
C ARG A 118 7.45 -10.41 23.47
N ILE A 119 7.59 -10.78 22.20
CA ILE A 119 6.49 -10.84 21.23
C ILE A 119 5.39 -11.78 21.73
N LEU A 120 5.75 -12.98 22.21
CA LEU A 120 4.79 -13.96 22.72
C LEU A 120 4.02 -13.41 23.93
N LYS A 121 4.70 -12.72 24.85
CA LYS A 121 4.08 -12.09 26.03
C LYS A 121 3.16 -10.93 25.66
N GLU A 122 3.55 -10.09 24.70
CA GLU A 122 2.74 -8.94 24.27
C GLU A 122 1.56 -9.35 23.37
N ALA A 123 1.69 -10.48 22.67
CA ALA A 123 0.68 -11.03 21.76
C ALA A 123 -0.18 -12.15 22.39
N GLU A 124 -0.21 -12.30 23.71
CA GLU A 124 -0.98 -13.35 24.42
C GLU A 124 -2.47 -13.38 24.03
N SER A 125 -3.01 -12.28 23.49
CA SER A 125 -4.40 -12.17 22.99
C SER A 125 -4.56 -12.26 21.46
N GLY A 126 -3.50 -12.57 20.71
CA GLY A 126 -3.45 -12.48 19.24
C GLY A 126 -3.50 -11.05 18.70
N ARG A 127 -3.42 -10.05 19.59
CA ARG A 127 -3.31 -8.63 19.29
C ARG A 127 -2.27 -8.03 20.22
N GLY A 128 -1.49 -7.10 19.69
CA GLY A 128 -0.46 -6.39 20.44
C GLY A 128 -0.10 -5.09 19.76
N TYR A 129 0.68 -4.26 20.45
CA TYR A 129 1.29 -3.07 19.87
C TYR A 129 2.71 -3.43 19.47
N ILE A 130 3.06 -3.22 18.21
CA ILE A 130 4.44 -3.35 17.76
C ILE A 130 5.06 -1.96 17.73
N SER A 131 6.03 -1.72 18.62
CA SER A 131 6.85 -0.50 18.62
C SER A 131 8.20 -0.75 17.94
N LEU A 132 8.61 0.22 17.12
CA LEU A 132 9.82 0.20 16.29
C LEU A 132 11.13 0.01 17.09
N PRO A 133 12.21 -0.47 16.45
CA PRO A 133 12.35 -0.72 15.01
C PRO A 133 11.83 -2.09 14.56
N LEU A 134 10.92 -2.06 13.58
CA LEU A 134 10.57 -3.21 12.76
C LEU A 134 11.60 -3.34 11.64
N MET A 135 12.08 -4.55 11.41
CA MET A 135 12.91 -4.88 10.25
C MET A 135 12.08 -5.75 9.32
N ALA A 136 11.99 -5.37 8.04
CA ALA A 136 11.43 -6.29 7.05
C ALA A 136 12.32 -7.53 6.98
N ASP A 137 11.72 -8.72 6.91
CA ASP A 137 12.44 -9.94 6.60
C ASP A 137 12.87 -9.86 5.13
N PHE A 138 13.98 -9.17 4.90
CA PHE A 138 14.75 -9.39 3.69
C PHE A 138 15.37 -10.76 3.87
N GLN A 139 14.65 -11.82 3.51
CA GLN A 139 15.33 -13.03 3.10
C GLN A 139 16.24 -12.59 1.96
N THR A 140 17.52 -12.39 2.29
CA THR A 140 18.60 -12.32 1.34
C THR A 140 18.67 -13.69 0.69
N VAL A 141 17.79 -13.90 -0.29
CA VAL A 141 18.10 -14.77 -1.41
C VAL A 141 19.45 -14.26 -1.88
N HIS A 142 20.45 -15.11 -1.67
CA HIS A 142 21.84 -14.81 -1.97
C HIS A 142 21.95 -14.15 -3.35
N ASP A 143 22.78 -13.10 -3.37
CA ASP A 143 23.55 -12.66 -4.53
C ASP A 143 22.84 -11.97 -5.70
N ARG A 144 23.39 -10.77 -5.97
CA ARG A 144 23.52 -10.06 -7.26
C ARG A 144 22.35 -9.17 -7.72
N TRP A 145 22.42 -7.91 -7.25
CA TRP A 145 22.21 -6.74 -8.11
C TRP A 145 23.54 -6.33 -8.73
#